data_AF-A0A1U7M5K4-F1
#
_entry.id   AF-A0A1U7M5K4-F1
#
_cell.length_a   1.000
_cell.length_b   1.000
_cell.length_c   1.000
_cell.angle_alpha   90.00
_cell.angle_beta   90.00
_cell.angle_gamma   90.00
#
_symmetry.space_group_name_H-M   'P 1'
#
loop_
_entity.id
_entity.type
_entity.pdbx_description
1 polymer ?
#
loop_
_entity_poly.entity_id
_entity_poly.type
_entity_poly.pdbx_seq_one_letter_code
_entity_poly.pdbx_strand_id
1 'polypeptide(L)' 'MNRLQFKMMMEGLITTAIEKICVLGFEDGKEDIEKIVDMIEELEAFWNSSGSLTETDWMEEITSTVESLKLRIG' A
#
# COMPACT_ATOMS: atom_id res chain seq x y z
N MET A 1 -3.04 -13.73 12.53
CA MET A 1 -2.00 -13.15 11.67
C MET A 1 -0.64 -13.28 12.37
N ASN A 2 0.44 -13.62 11.68
CA ASN A 2 1.81 -13.51 12.22
C ASN A 2 2.59 -12.40 11.49
N ARG A 3 3.75 -12.00 12.03
CA ARG A 3 4.58 -10.90 11.49
C ARG A 3 4.93 -11.08 10.02
N LEU A 4 5.36 -12.29 9.63
CA LEU A 4 5.76 -12.59 8.24
C LEU A 4 4.56 -12.50 7.29
N GLN A 5 3.43 -13.11 7.66
CA GLN A 5 2.21 -13.07 6.86
C GLN A 5 1.68 -11.64 6.70
N PHE A 6 1.72 -10.84 7.77
CA PHE A 6 1.28 -9.45 7.75
C PHE A 6 2.15 -8.62 6.81
N LYS A 7 3.48 -8.74 6.96
CA LYS A 7 4.45 -8.07 6.09
C LYS A 7 4.25 -8.42 4.61
N MET A 8 4.17 -9.72 4.29
CA MET A 8 3.99 -10.17 2.91
C MET A 8 2.68 -9.67 2.29
N MET A 9 1.61 -9.58 3.10
CA MET A 9 0.34 -9.03 2.66
C MET A 9 0.45 -7.54 2.33
N MET A 10 1.09 -6.75 3.20
CA MET A 10 1.29 -5.31 2.95
C MET A 10 2.20 -5.04 1.74
N GLU A 11 3.32 -5.76 1.62
CA GLU A 11 4.20 -5.68 0.44
C GLU A 11 3.47 -6.07 -0.85
N GLY A 12 2.58 -7.06 -0.79
CA GLY A 12 1.74 -7.47 -1.92
C GLY A 12 0.72 -6.41 -2.33
N LEU A 13 0.10 -5.72 -1.37
CA LEU A 13 -0.81 -4.60 -1.65
C LEU A 13 -0.07 -3.43 -2.30
N ILE A 14 1.09 -3.05 -1.77
CA ILE A 14 1.93 -1.99 -2.37
C ILE A 14 2.35 -2.38 -3.79
N THR A 15 2.83 -3.61 -3.99
CA THR A 15 3.17 -4.12 -5.32
C THR A 15 1.98 -4.04 -6.28
N THR A 16 0.78 -4.34 -5.81
CA THR A 16 -0.44 -4.26 -6.62
C THR A 16 -0.74 -2.81 -7.03
N ALA A 17 -0.58 -1.84 -6.11
CA ALA A 17 -0.75 -0.42 -6.43
C ALA A 17 0.28 0.06 -7.47
N ILE A 18 1.54 -0.36 -7.35
CA ILE A 18 2.58 -0.09 -8.33
C ILE A 18 2.17 -0.58 -9.72
N GLU A 19 1.75 -1.85 -9.82
CA GLU A 19 1.35 -2.44 -11.11
C GLU A 19 0.11 -1.76 -11.70
N LYS A 20 -0.86 -1.35 -10.87
CA LYS A 20 -2.02 -0.58 -11.31
C LYS A 20 -1.59 0.73 -11.96
N ILE A 21 -0.68 1.48 -11.34
CA ILE A 21 -0.14 2.72 -11.91
C ILE A 21 0.62 2.43 -13.21
N CYS A 22 1.48 1.42 -13.23
CA CYS A 22 2.29 1.08 -14.41
C CYS A 22 1.47 0.63 -15.62
N VAL A 23 0.38 -0.11 -15.39
CA VAL A 23 -0.46 -0.69 -16.46
C VAL A 23 -1.54 0.27 -16.94
N LEU A 24 -2.21 0.97 -16.01
CA LEU A 24 -3.35 1.84 -16.33
C LEU A 24 -2.93 3.31 -16.51
N GLY A 25 -1.81 3.72 -15.91
CA GLY A 25 -1.48 5.13 -15.70
C GLY A 25 -2.10 5.68 -14.42
N PHE A 26 -1.59 6.83 -13.95
CA PHE A 26 -1.98 7.40 -12.66
C PHE A 26 -3.45 7.80 -12.60
N GLU A 27 -3.96 8.47 -13.64
CA GLU A 27 -5.35 8.97 -13.65
C GLU A 27 -6.36 7.81 -13.69
N ASP A 28 -6.16 6.84 -14.58
CA ASP A 28 -7.07 5.69 -14.73
C ASP A 28 -6.93 4.68 -13.57
N GLY A 29 -5.77 4.61 -12.93
CA GLY A 29 -5.51 3.74 -11.77
C GLY A 29 -5.92 4.35 -10.43
N LYS A 30 -6.29 5.63 -10.36
CA LYS A 30 -6.45 6.38 -9.11
C LYS A 30 -7.43 5.74 -8.12
N GLU A 31 -8.62 5.35 -8.59
CA GLU A 31 -9.65 4.76 -7.73
C GLU A 31 -9.19 3.42 -7.12
N ASP A 32 -8.43 2.62 -7.89
CA ASP A 32 -7.89 1.36 -7.41
C ASP A 32 -6.78 1.58 -6.37
N ILE A 33 -5.97 2.63 -6.53
CA ILE A 33 -4.94 3.01 -5.56
C ILE A 33 -5.58 3.47 -4.25
N GLU A 34 -6.62 4.31 -4.31
CA GLU A 34 -7.36 4.76 -3.12
C GLU A 34 -7.91 3.56 -2.33
N LYS A 35 -8.52 2.58 -3.00
CA LYS A 35 -9.00 1.34 -2.35
C LYS A 35 -7.89 0.53 -1.70
N ILE A 36 -6.68 0.52 -2.28
CA ILE A 36 -5.53 -0.19 -1.69
C ILE A 36 -5.02 0.55 -0.46
N VAL A 37 -4.97 1.89 -0.50
CA VAL A 37 -4.60 2.73 0.64
C VAL A 37 -5.58 2.49 1.80
N ASP A 38 -6.88 2.54 1.54
CA ASP A 38 -7.92 2.27 2.54
C ASP A 38 -7.76 0.84 3.12
N MET A 39 -7.49 -0.16 2.28
CA MET A 39 -7.26 -1.54 2.71
C MET A 39 -6.03 -1.68 3.62
N ILE A 40 -4.93 -0.97 3.33
CA ILE A 40 -3.75 -0.95 4.19
C ILE A 40 -4.09 -0.37 5.56
N GLU A 41 -4.78 0.78 5.60
CA GLU A 41 -5.20 1.43 6.84
C GLU A 41 -6.09 0.50 7.70
N GLU A 42 -7.09 -0.12 7.07
CA GLU A 42 -8.00 -1.05 7.74
C GLU A 42 -7.26 -2.27 8.31
N LEU A 43 -6.36 -2.88 7.52
CA LEU A 43 -5.60 -4.06 7.95
C LEU A 43 -4.60 -3.72 9.06
N GLU A 44 -4.01 -2.53 9.02
CA GLU A 44 -3.12 -2.05 10.07
C GLU A 44 -3.87 -1.81 11.37
N ALA A 45 -5.02 -1.12 11.32
CA ALA A 45 -5.89 -0.94 12.48
C ALA A 45 -6.40 -2.28 13.03
N PHE A 46 -6.80 -3.21 12.16
CA PHE A 46 -7.38 -4.48 12.60
C PHE A 46 -6.33 -5.45 13.19
N TRP A 47 -5.24 -5.70 12.47
CA TRP A 47 -4.25 -6.70 12.87
C TRP A 47 -3.12 -6.14 13.72
N ASN A 48 -2.75 -4.87 13.54
CA ASN A 48 -1.61 -4.24 14.18
C ASN A 48 -1.98 -3.07 15.13
N SER A 49 -3.22 -2.99 15.62
CA SER A 49 -3.63 -1.94 16.60
C SER A 49 -2.73 -1.83 17.84
N SER A 50 -2.08 -2.92 18.24
CA SER A 50 -1.13 -2.95 19.36
C SER A 50 0.31 -2.59 18.98
N GLY A 51 0.60 -2.37 17.70
CA GLY A 51 1.95 -2.15 17.17
C GLY A 51 2.88 -3.37 17.25
N SER A 52 2.35 -4.56 17.56
CA SER A 52 3.18 -5.74 17.82
C SER A 52 3.60 -6.51 16.56
N LEU A 53 2.90 -6.35 15.43
CA LEU A 53 3.18 -7.09 14.21
C LEU A 53 4.28 -6.45 13.36
N THR A 54 4.44 -5.13 13.41
CA THR A 54 5.42 -4.38 12.61
C THR A 54 5.71 -3.01 13.22
N GLU A 55 6.89 -2.47 12.90
CA GLU A 55 7.28 -1.08 13.15
C GLU A 55 7.26 -0.24 11.85
N THR A 56 7.02 -0.87 10.70
CA THR A 56 6.88 -0.19 9.41
C THR A 56 5.60 0.63 9.40
N ASP A 57 5.73 1.91 9.05
CA ASP A 57 4.61 2.78 8.69
C ASP A 57 4.20 2.48 7.25
N TRP A 58 3.20 1.62 7.08
CA TRP A 58 2.78 1.17 5.75
C TRP A 58 2.04 2.27 4.99
N MET A 59 1.43 3.23 5.69
CA MET A 59 0.75 4.38 5.10
C MET A 59 1.77 5.35 4.47
N GLU A 60 2.88 5.61 5.16
CA GLU A 60 3.99 6.38 4.59
C GLU A 60 4.63 5.63 3.41
N GLU A 61 4.81 4.32 3.51
CA GLU A 61 5.42 3.51 2.45
C GLU A 61 4.59 3.54 1.16
N ILE A 62 3.26 3.36 1.24
CA ILE A 62 2.39 3.43 0.05
C ILE A 62 2.32 4.86 -0.50
N THR A 63 2.23 5.88 0.36
CA THR A 63 2.11 7.28 -0.07
C THR A 63 3.37 7.72 -0.82
N SER A 64 4.55 7.50 -0.22
CA SER A 64 5.84 7.83 -0.85
C SER A 64 6.07 7.06 -2.16
N THR A 65 5.64 5.79 -2.22
CA THR A 65 5.71 4.96 -3.43
C THR A 65 4.85 5.53 -4.56
N VAL A 66 3.58 5.86 -4.26
CA VAL A 66 2.64 6.42 -5.24
C VAL A 66 3.11 7.78 -5.74
N GLU A 67 3.59 8.66 -4.86
CA GLU A 67 4.13 9.97 -5.23
C GLU A 67 5.37 9.86 -6.13
N SER A 68 6.30 8.97 -5.78
CA SER A 68 7.50 8.70 -6.57
C SER A 68 7.16 8.20 -7.98
N LEU A 69 6.18 7.31 -8.10
CA LEU A 69 5.73 6.81 -9.40
C LEU A 69 5.00 7.86 -10.22
N LYS A 70 4.18 8.69 -9.57
CA LYS A 70 3.50 9.81 -10.23
C LYS A 70 4.50 10.76 -10.89
N LEU A 71 5.60 11.09 -10.22
CA LEU A 71 6.66 11.94 -10.77
C LEU A 71 7.47 11.30 -11.91
N ARG A 72 7.47 9.97 -12.00
CA ARG A 72 8.23 9.22 -13.01
C ARG A 72 7.44 8.94 -14.28
N ILE A 73 6.12 8.81 -14.17
CA ILE A 73 5.23 8.33 -15.25
C ILE A 73 4.31 9.46 -15.75
N GLY A 74 4.07 10.50 -14.94
CA GLY A 74 3.40 11.74 -15.37
C GLY A 74 4.36 12.71 -16.04
#